data_AF-Q6BVP6-F1
#
_entry.id   AF-Q6BVP6-F1
#
_cell.length_a   1.000
_cell.length_b   1.000
_cell.length_c   1.000
_cell.angle_alpha   90.00
_cell.angle_beta   90.00
_cell.angle_gamma   90.00
#
_symmetry.space_group_name_H-M   'P 1'
#
loop_
_entity.id
_entity.type
_entity.pdbx_description
1 polymer ?
#
loop_
_entity_poly.entity_id
_entity_poly.type
_entity_poly.pdbx_seq_one_letter_code
_entity_poly.pdbx_strand_id
1 'polypeptide(L)'
;MLNIFITIAFLFASVLSKNIILTNDDGFTATNIRSTYKELTNAGHNVLLVAPVSQRSGWSGKFDVPATKDLLIDGEFGYIQKGQPSWGHEADNMNIWYFNGTPASSVSFALNYVIPQFFNSTDSQDNKTVIDKVDLVVSGPNEGTNLSPGYFTISGTIGAATSSLYRGIPAIAFSGSNSNNSFFKDSLNDDPLEPSNIYAKKIVEFVDDLFDKQGDNSVLPLGTGINVNFPKVGYESDNDECTDPKWIFSRLSGEGASAPDVYYDEESDSIKSVTVPLRGLINCFNGDCSLPSESFILANTTCQTSVSVFNIDYDANTELTNSVKTLLEPILN
;
A
#
# COMPACT_ATOMS: atom_id res chain seq x y z
N MET A 1 0.15 60.70 18.88
CA MET A 1 -0.41 59.44 18.34
C MET A 1 0.72 58.69 17.67
N LEU A 2 1.21 57.64 18.32
CA LEU A 2 2.31 56.81 17.83
C LEU A 2 1.68 55.61 17.11
N ASN A 3 1.75 55.59 15.77
CA ASN A 3 1.25 54.47 14.98
C ASN A 3 2.24 53.31 15.06
N ILE A 4 1.88 52.28 15.81
CA ILE A 4 2.57 50.99 15.82
C ILE A 4 2.11 50.24 14.56
N PHE A 5 3.00 50.09 13.59
CA PHE A 5 2.82 49.14 12.49
C PHE A 5 3.13 47.74 13.02
N ILE A 6 2.08 46.92 13.19
CA ILE A 6 2.22 45.48 13.45
C ILE A 6 2.47 44.82 12.09
N THR A 7 3.72 44.44 11.82
CA THR A 7 4.06 43.60 10.68
C THR A 7 3.61 42.17 11.00
N ILE A 8 2.48 41.75 10.45
CA ILE A 8 2.05 40.35 10.50
C ILE A 8 2.92 39.59 9.49
N ALA A 9 3.93 38.87 9.98
CA ALA A 9 4.68 37.92 9.19
C ALA A 9 3.79 36.68 8.97
N PHE A 10 3.22 36.55 7.77
CA PHE A 10 2.63 35.29 7.34
C PHE A 10 3.78 34.30 7.13
N LEU A 11 3.93 33.36 8.08
CA LEU A 11 4.69 32.13 7.86
C LEU A 11 3.92 31.31 6.83
N PHE A 12 4.25 31.48 5.56
CA PHE A 12 3.89 30.51 4.53
C PHE A 12 4.77 29.28 4.78
N ALA A 13 4.23 28.26 5.45
CA ALA A 13 4.77 26.93 5.32
C ALA A 13 4.63 26.55 3.84
N SER A 14 5.74 26.50 3.12
CA SER A 14 5.76 25.95 1.78
C SER A 14 5.50 24.45 1.90
N VAL A 15 4.25 24.02 1.76
CA VAL A 15 3.96 22.61 1.51
C VAL A 15 4.54 22.32 0.13
N LEU A 16 5.72 21.69 0.10
CA LEU A 16 6.33 21.24 -1.14
C LEU A 16 5.44 20.12 -1.68
N SER A 17 4.72 20.41 -2.75
CA SER A 17 3.94 19.39 -3.46
C SER A 17 4.85 18.22 -3.86
N LYS A 18 4.46 17.00 -3.51
CA LYS A 18 5.17 15.75 -3.78
C LYS A 18 4.47 14.97 -4.87
N ASN A 19 5.23 14.24 -5.68
CA ASN A 19 4.70 13.40 -6.76
C ASN A 19 4.48 11.98 -6.24
N ILE A 20 3.22 11.58 -6.11
CA ILE A 20 2.82 10.31 -5.51
C ILE A 20 2.15 9.44 -6.57
N ILE A 21 2.63 8.20 -6.73
CA ILE A 21 1.84 7.17 -7.43
C ILE A 21 0.97 6.46 -6.40
N LEU A 22 -0.34 6.43 -6.64
CA LEU A 22 -1.32 5.71 -5.83
C LEU A 22 -1.79 4.47 -6.60
N THR A 23 -1.75 3.30 -5.96
CA THR A 23 -2.21 2.02 -6.51
C THR A 23 -2.88 1.19 -5.42
N ASN A 24 -3.52 0.07 -5.76
CA ASN A 24 -3.99 -0.96 -4.80
C ASN A 24 -4.13 -2.31 -5.52
N ASP A 25 -4.69 -3.31 -4.82
CA ASP A 25 -5.22 -4.54 -5.41
C ASP A 25 -6.73 -4.67 -5.38
N ASP A 26 -7.48 -3.80 -4.67
CA ASP A 26 -8.95 -3.78 -4.74
C ASP A 26 -9.53 -3.20 -6.04
N GLY A 27 -8.68 -2.69 -6.92
CA GLY A 27 -9.08 -2.07 -8.17
C GLY A 27 -9.32 -0.56 -8.05
N PHE A 28 -9.22 0.12 -9.19
CA PHE A 28 -9.29 1.59 -9.24
C PHE A 28 -10.66 2.17 -8.89
N THR A 29 -11.70 1.34 -8.81
CA THR A 29 -13.08 1.74 -8.46
C THR A 29 -13.43 1.58 -6.98
N ALA A 30 -12.54 0.99 -6.18
CA ALA A 30 -12.78 0.79 -4.75
C ALA A 30 -12.86 2.13 -4.01
N THR A 31 -13.78 2.24 -3.06
CA THR A 31 -13.99 3.49 -2.30
C THR A 31 -12.76 3.90 -1.49
N ASN A 32 -12.04 2.94 -0.90
CA ASN A 32 -10.84 3.19 -0.08
C ASN A 32 -9.73 3.95 -0.84
N ILE A 33 -9.35 3.48 -2.03
CA ILE A 33 -8.33 4.16 -2.86
C ILE A 33 -8.84 5.51 -3.38
N ARG A 34 -10.15 5.65 -3.64
CA ARG A 34 -10.74 6.91 -4.11
C ARG A 34 -10.80 7.98 -3.04
N SER A 35 -11.12 7.62 -1.80
CA SER A 35 -11.02 8.53 -0.65
C SER A 35 -9.56 8.96 -0.43
N THR A 36 -8.62 8.01 -0.50
CA THR A 36 -7.18 8.29 -0.37
C THR A 36 -6.65 9.21 -1.47
N TYR A 37 -7.05 9.00 -2.73
CA TYR A 37 -6.72 9.90 -3.84
C TYR A 37 -7.20 11.32 -3.58
N LYS A 38 -8.46 11.46 -3.15
CA LYS A 38 -9.09 12.74 -2.85
C LYS A 38 -8.33 13.47 -1.73
N GLU A 39 -8.06 12.81 -0.61
CA GLU A 39 -7.41 13.44 0.54
C GLU A 39 -5.93 13.80 0.25
N LEU A 40 -5.15 12.93 -0.40
CA LEU A 40 -3.77 13.26 -0.82
C LEU A 40 -3.74 14.43 -1.82
N THR A 41 -4.72 14.51 -2.72
CA THR A 41 -4.84 15.65 -3.65
C THR A 41 -5.23 16.94 -2.92
N ASN A 42 -6.16 16.85 -1.96
CA ASN A 42 -6.58 17.98 -1.12
C ASN A 42 -5.44 18.52 -0.25
N ALA A 43 -4.51 17.66 0.18
CA ALA A 43 -3.29 18.03 0.89
C ALA A 43 -2.27 18.78 0.00
N GLY A 44 -2.49 18.84 -1.32
CA GLY A 44 -1.67 19.60 -2.26
C GLY A 44 -0.59 18.79 -2.97
N HIS A 45 -0.59 17.46 -2.85
CA HIS A 45 0.31 16.60 -3.61
C HIS A 45 -0.15 16.40 -5.05
N ASN A 46 0.81 16.08 -5.93
CA ASN A 46 0.54 15.65 -7.29
C ASN A 46 0.32 14.13 -7.30
N VAL A 47 -0.93 13.69 -7.25
CA VAL A 47 -1.28 12.27 -7.15
C VAL A 47 -1.65 11.72 -8.52
N LEU A 48 -1.02 10.62 -8.91
CA LEU A 48 -1.40 9.81 -10.07
C LEU A 48 -1.91 8.45 -9.59
N LEU A 49 -3.21 8.20 -9.71
CA LEU A 49 -3.81 6.91 -9.42
C LEU A 49 -3.68 6.01 -10.65
N VAL A 50 -2.97 4.88 -10.52
CA VAL A 50 -2.92 3.82 -11.53
C VAL A 50 -3.10 2.49 -10.84
N ALA A 51 -4.25 1.85 -11.06
CA ALA A 51 -4.61 0.62 -10.35
C ALA A 51 -5.28 -0.40 -11.30
N PRO A 52 -5.40 -1.68 -10.87
CA PRO A 52 -6.09 -2.69 -11.64
C PRO A 52 -7.53 -2.28 -12.03
N VAL A 53 -7.99 -2.70 -13.20
CA VAL A 53 -9.39 -2.53 -13.64
C VAL A 53 -10.39 -3.38 -12.83
N SER A 54 -9.89 -4.37 -12.10
CA SER A 54 -10.67 -5.25 -11.22
C SER A 54 -9.84 -5.77 -10.06
N GLN A 55 -10.48 -6.08 -8.95
CA GLN A 55 -9.96 -6.77 -7.76
C GLN A 55 -8.96 -7.90 -8.10
N ARG A 56 -7.77 -7.79 -7.52
CA ARG A 56 -6.60 -8.68 -7.64
C ARG A 56 -6.06 -9.13 -6.27
N SER A 57 -6.88 -9.14 -5.22
CA SER A 57 -6.53 -9.73 -3.92
C SER A 57 -5.90 -11.12 -4.07
N GLY A 58 -4.81 -11.37 -3.33
CA GLY A 58 -4.10 -12.65 -3.35
C GLY A 58 -3.13 -12.85 -4.53
N TRP A 59 -2.91 -11.83 -5.37
CA TRP A 59 -2.04 -11.94 -6.54
C TRP A 59 -0.55 -11.72 -6.24
N SER A 60 -0.17 -11.36 -5.01
CA SER A 60 1.24 -11.19 -4.61
C SER A 60 2.00 -10.22 -5.54
N GLY A 61 3.30 -10.47 -5.73
CA GLY A 61 4.15 -9.87 -6.75
C GLY A 61 3.97 -10.45 -8.15
N LYS A 62 2.84 -11.10 -8.48
CA LYS A 62 2.57 -11.53 -9.86
C LYS A 62 2.68 -10.32 -10.78
N PHE A 63 3.32 -10.51 -11.93
CA PHE A 63 3.53 -9.46 -12.92
C PHE A 63 2.97 -9.95 -14.26
N ASP A 64 1.83 -9.41 -14.68
CA ASP A 64 1.21 -9.70 -15.96
C ASP A 64 0.79 -8.42 -16.68
N VAL A 65 0.48 -8.55 -17.96
CA VAL A 65 0.03 -7.46 -18.82
C VAL A 65 -1.21 -7.92 -19.59
N PRO A 66 -2.06 -6.99 -20.05
CA PRO A 66 -3.25 -7.36 -20.80
C PRO A 66 -2.91 -8.22 -22.02
N ALA A 67 -3.63 -9.34 -22.19
CA ALA A 67 -3.46 -10.22 -23.34
C ALA A 67 -3.96 -9.60 -24.66
N THR A 68 -4.89 -8.64 -24.55
CA THR A 68 -5.56 -7.97 -25.67
C THR A 68 -5.65 -6.48 -25.42
N LYS A 69 -5.76 -5.70 -26.51
CA LYS A 69 -5.99 -4.25 -26.43
C LYS A 69 -7.31 -3.92 -25.75
N ASP A 70 -8.32 -4.77 -25.90
CA ASP A 70 -9.66 -4.58 -25.36
C ASP A 70 -9.97 -5.61 -24.26
N LEU A 71 -10.80 -5.24 -23.29
CA LEU A 71 -11.22 -6.08 -22.19
C LEU A 71 -12.04 -7.28 -22.68
N LEU A 72 -11.72 -8.47 -22.17
CA LEU A 72 -12.44 -9.71 -22.51
C LEU A 72 -13.69 -9.92 -21.64
N ILE A 73 -13.72 -9.29 -20.48
CA ILE A 73 -14.82 -9.28 -19.50
C ILE A 73 -15.00 -7.86 -18.98
N ASP A 74 -16.13 -7.58 -18.34
CA ASP A 74 -16.33 -6.29 -17.69
C ASP A 74 -15.29 -6.09 -16.57
N GLY A 75 -14.86 -4.84 -16.42
CA GLY A 75 -14.16 -4.37 -15.24
C GLY A 75 -15.06 -4.43 -14.00
N GLU A 76 -14.47 -4.12 -12.86
CA GLU A 76 -15.18 -4.22 -11.59
C GLU A 76 -16.36 -3.25 -11.50
N PHE A 77 -17.43 -3.71 -10.84
CA PHE A 77 -18.78 -3.10 -10.84
C PHE A 77 -19.38 -2.85 -12.25
N GLY A 78 -18.83 -3.46 -13.29
CA GLY A 78 -19.23 -3.16 -14.67
C GLY A 78 -18.83 -1.75 -15.11
N TYR A 79 -17.89 -1.09 -14.42
CA TYR A 79 -17.62 0.32 -14.68
C TYR A 79 -16.94 0.56 -16.04
N ILE A 80 -16.02 -0.33 -16.41
CA ILE A 80 -15.46 -0.41 -17.77
C ILE A 80 -16.02 -1.67 -18.42
N GLN A 81 -16.71 -1.53 -19.54
CA GLN A 81 -17.44 -2.63 -20.19
C GLN A 81 -16.51 -3.51 -21.04
N LYS A 82 -16.86 -4.78 -21.18
CA LYS A 82 -16.23 -5.70 -22.14
C LYS A 82 -16.15 -5.06 -23.54
N GLY A 83 -15.01 -5.20 -24.19
CA GLY A 83 -14.74 -4.61 -25.51
C GLY A 83 -14.26 -3.16 -25.46
N GLN A 84 -14.26 -2.50 -24.30
CA GLN A 84 -13.53 -1.24 -24.11
C GLN A 84 -12.03 -1.51 -23.91
N PRO A 85 -11.15 -0.50 -24.05
CA PRO A 85 -9.71 -0.69 -23.91
C PRO A 85 -9.31 -1.30 -22.57
N SER A 86 -8.29 -2.17 -22.58
CA SER A 86 -7.69 -2.82 -21.41
C SER A 86 -6.96 -1.85 -20.47
N TRP A 87 -6.74 -0.62 -20.89
CA TRP A 87 -6.19 0.46 -20.06
C TRP A 87 -6.72 1.79 -20.56
N GLY A 88 -6.83 2.76 -19.66
CA GLY A 88 -7.36 4.08 -19.98
C GLY A 88 -7.44 4.94 -18.72
N HIS A 89 -7.97 6.15 -18.88
CA HIS A 89 -8.22 7.07 -17.78
C HIS A 89 -9.68 7.51 -17.74
N GLU A 90 -10.09 8.10 -16.63
CA GLU A 90 -11.42 8.72 -16.53
C GLU A 90 -11.51 9.95 -17.44
N ALA A 91 -12.67 10.12 -18.10
CA ALA A 91 -12.84 11.16 -19.12
C ALA A 91 -12.74 12.58 -18.54
N ASP A 92 -13.12 12.75 -17.27
CA ASP A 92 -13.10 14.00 -16.51
C ASP A 92 -11.85 14.15 -15.63
N ASN A 93 -11.00 13.13 -15.53
CA ASN A 93 -9.79 13.17 -14.71
C ASN A 93 -8.64 12.36 -15.32
N MET A 94 -7.67 13.07 -15.90
CA MET A 94 -6.48 12.46 -16.50
C MET A 94 -5.51 11.86 -15.48
N ASN A 95 -5.67 12.10 -14.18
CA ASN A 95 -4.79 11.55 -13.14
C ASN A 95 -5.29 10.21 -12.56
N ILE A 96 -6.39 9.67 -13.09
CA ILE A 96 -6.98 8.41 -12.62
C ILE A 96 -7.02 7.42 -13.79
N TRP A 97 -6.17 6.41 -13.72
CA TRP A 97 -6.01 5.38 -14.73
C TRP A 97 -6.37 4.00 -14.21
N TYR A 98 -6.93 3.20 -15.09
CA TYR A 98 -7.10 1.77 -14.89
C TYR A 98 -6.17 0.99 -15.83
N PHE A 99 -5.72 -0.18 -15.36
CA PHE A 99 -4.89 -1.11 -16.13
C PHE A 99 -5.37 -2.54 -15.93
N ASN A 100 -5.59 -3.29 -17.00
CA ASN A 100 -5.95 -4.71 -16.93
C ASN A 100 -4.71 -5.60 -16.69
N GLY A 101 -4.10 -5.44 -15.52
CA GLY A 101 -2.98 -6.25 -15.06
C GLY A 101 -2.99 -6.40 -13.54
N THR A 102 -1.87 -6.82 -12.98
CA THR A 102 -1.64 -6.89 -11.53
C THR A 102 -1.34 -5.53 -10.90
N PRO A 103 -1.40 -5.41 -9.57
CA PRO A 103 -0.93 -4.22 -8.84
C PRO A 103 0.52 -3.85 -9.17
N ALA A 104 1.43 -4.84 -9.18
CA ALA A 104 2.84 -4.63 -9.53
C ALA A 104 3.03 -4.13 -10.97
N SER A 105 2.26 -4.68 -11.92
CA SER A 105 2.31 -4.22 -13.32
C SER A 105 1.68 -2.84 -13.51
N SER A 106 0.70 -2.46 -12.69
CA SER A 106 0.06 -1.13 -12.71
C SER A 106 1.05 -0.03 -12.38
N VAL A 107 1.92 -0.23 -11.37
CA VAL A 107 3.04 0.69 -11.09
C VAL A 107 4.00 0.78 -12.28
N SER A 108 4.34 -0.37 -12.88
CA SER A 108 5.22 -0.37 -14.06
C SER A 108 4.58 0.34 -15.26
N PHE A 109 3.29 0.18 -15.47
CA PHE A 109 2.51 0.87 -16.49
C PHE A 109 2.47 2.38 -16.23
N ALA A 110 2.30 2.80 -14.97
CA ALA A 110 2.37 4.20 -14.56
C ALA A 110 3.71 4.83 -15.00
N LEU A 111 4.82 4.19 -14.65
CA LEU A 111 6.17 4.68 -14.92
C LEU A 111 6.53 4.69 -16.41
N ASN A 112 6.19 3.62 -17.14
CA ASN A 112 6.69 3.42 -18.50
C ASN A 112 5.73 3.94 -19.58
N TYR A 113 4.46 4.15 -19.26
CA TYR A 113 3.46 4.58 -20.25
C TYR A 113 2.75 5.86 -19.85
N VAL A 114 2.22 5.93 -18.62
CA VAL A 114 1.34 7.03 -18.19
C VAL A 114 2.12 8.31 -17.94
N ILE A 115 3.11 8.28 -17.05
CA ILE A 115 3.93 9.44 -16.69
C ILE A 115 4.59 10.10 -17.91
N PRO A 116 5.17 9.35 -18.87
CA PRO A 116 5.70 9.93 -20.10
C PRO A 116 4.70 10.76 -20.91
N GLN A 117 3.39 10.47 -20.84
CA GLN A 117 2.36 11.28 -21.54
C GLN A 117 2.26 12.70 -20.99
N PHE A 118 2.56 12.91 -19.70
CA PHE A 118 2.46 14.22 -19.05
C PHE A 118 3.71 15.08 -19.24
N PHE A 119 4.87 14.44 -19.46
CA PHE A 119 6.14 15.15 -19.47
C PHE A 119 6.67 15.54 -20.85
N ASN A 120 5.98 15.22 -21.96
CA ASN A 120 6.45 15.51 -23.34
C ASN A 120 7.96 15.22 -23.52
N SER A 121 8.47 14.21 -22.83
CA SER A 121 9.90 13.96 -22.80
C SER A 121 10.28 13.21 -24.08
N THR A 122 10.97 13.91 -24.98
CA THR A 122 11.67 13.31 -26.12
C THR A 122 12.83 12.39 -25.69
N ASP A 123 13.16 12.33 -24.39
CA ASP A 123 14.16 11.42 -23.81
C ASP A 123 13.55 10.07 -23.40
N SER A 124 12.79 9.47 -24.32
CA SER A 124 12.12 8.18 -24.14
C SER A 124 13.07 6.96 -24.08
N GLN A 125 14.36 7.17 -23.78
CA GLN A 125 15.34 6.11 -23.59
C GLN A 125 16.04 6.11 -22.24
N ASP A 126 15.74 7.06 -21.35
CA ASP A 126 16.33 7.08 -20.02
C ASP A 126 15.23 7.00 -18.94
N ASN A 127 14.74 5.77 -18.70
CA ASN A 127 13.77 5.43 -17.64
C ASN A 127 14.18 5.96 -16.25
N LYS A 128 15.47 6.28 -16.07
CA LYS A 128 16.03 6.89 -14.88
C LYS A 128 15.39 8.26 -14.56
N THR A 129 15.09 9.06 -15.58
CA THR A 129 14.53 10.42 -15.41
C THR A 129 13.09 10.45 -14.92
N VAL A 130 12.33 9.37 -15.11
CA VAL A 130 10.94 9.26 -14.61
C VAL A 130 10.92 8.78 -13.17
N ILE A 131 11.76 7.79 -12.84
CA ILE A 131 11.89 7.25 -11.48
C ILE A 131 12.29 8.36 -10.50
N ASP A 132 13.28 9.18 -10.87
CA ASP A 132 13.78 10.27 -10.02
C ASP A 132 12.75 11.40 -9.78
N LYS A 133 11.62 11.38 -10.50
CA LYS A 133 10.51 12.34 -10.31
C LYS A 133 9.41 11.84 -9.40
N VAL A 134 9.44 10.57 -8.99
CA VAL A 134 8.43 9.99 -8.09
C VAL A 134 8.98 10.00 -6.68
N ASP A 135 8.33 10.74 -5.77
CA ASP A 135 8.76 10.85 -4.39
C ASP A 135 8.36 9.62 -3.57
N LEU A 136 7.20 9.03 -3.87
CA LEU A 136 6.63 7.92 -3.11
C LEU A 136 5.62 7.11 -3.93
N VAL A 137 5.60 5.79 -3.74
CA VAL A 137 4.45 4.95 -4.09
C VAL A 137 3.63 4.65 -2.84
N VAL A 138 2.36 5.02 -2.86
CA VAL A 138 1.37 4.64 -1.86
C VAL A 138 0.54 3.50 -2.43
N SER A 139 0.55 2.34 -1.77
CA SER A 139 -0.22 1.17 -2.15
C SER A 139 -1.32 0.90 -1.14
N GLY A 140 -2.57 0.86 -1.58
CA GLY A 140 -3.77 0.72 -0.75
C GLY A 140 -4.54 2.04 -0.56
N PRO A 141 -5.30 2.20 0.55
CA PRO A 141 -5.47 1.21 1.60
C PRO A 141 -6.25 -0.01 1.08
N ASN A 142 -5.71 -1.20 1.33
CA ASN A 142 -6.39 -2.47 1.07
C ASN A 142 -7.66 -2.60 1.90
N GLU A 143 -8.69 -3.22 1.33
CA GLU A 143 -9.85 -3.70 2.07
C GLU A 143 -9.55 -5.06 2.71
N GLY A 144 -9.19 -5.03 3.98
CA GLY A 144 -8.69 -6.17 4.73
C GLY A 144 -7.25 -5.94 5.14
N THR A 145 -6.85 -6.56 6.25
CA THR A 145 -5.48 -6.41 6.77
C THR A 145 -4.51 -7.34 6.05
N ASN A 146 -3.26 -6.90 5.93
CA ASN A 146 -2.13 -7.68 5.42
C ASN A 146 -1.10 -7.87 6.55
N LEU A 147 -1.51 -8.62 7.56
CA LEU A 147 -0.73 -8.88 8.77
C LEU A 147 0.19 -10.07 8.61
N SER A 148 1.36 -10.03 9.24
CA SER A 148 2.30 -11.15 9.33
C SER A 148 3.07 -11.44 8.04
N PRO A 149 4.23 -12.13 8.13
CA PRO A 149 4.97 -12.51 6.93
C PRO A 149 4.22 -13.52 6.05
N GLY A 150 3.23 -14.24 6.60
CA GLY A 150 2.40 -15.19 5.85
C GLY A 150 1.46 -14.53 4.83
N TYR A 151 1.01 -13.30 5.09
CA TYR A 151 0.23 -12.52 4.12
C TYR A 151 1.11 -11.64 3.22
N PHE A 152 2.34 -11.35 3.66
CA PHE A 152 3.31 -10.55 2.91
C PHE A 152 3.56 -11.11 1.50
N THR A 153 3.61 -12.43 1.35
CA THR A 153 3.91 -13.11 0.08
C THR A 153 2.69 -13.38 -0.79
N ILE A 154 1.49 -12.95 -0.40
CA ILE A 154 0.25 -13.15 -1.18
C ILE A 154 -0.51 -11.85 -1.43
N SER A 155 -0.26 -10.83 -0.63
CA SER A 155 -0.88 -9.51 -0.74
C SER A 155 -0.49 -8.81 -2.05
N GLY A 156 -1.47 -8.36 -2.84
CA GLY A 156 -1.22 -7.53 -4.01
C GLY A 156 -0.82 -6.10 -3.63
N THR A 157 -1.39 -5.57 -2.55
CA THR A 157 -1.01 -4.27 -1.97
C THR A 157 0.48 -4.24 -1.57
N ILE A 158 0.98 -5.24 -0.84
CA ILE A 158 2.41 -5.36 -0.52
C ILE A 158 3.24 -5.68 -1.76
N GLY A 159 2.70 -6.48 -2.69
CA GLY A 159 3.36 -6.80 -3.96
C GLY A 159 3.64 -5.55 -4.82
N ALA A 160 2.70 -4.61 -4.89
CA ALA A 160 2.90 -3.32 -5.56
C ALA A 160 3.99 -2.48 -4.88
N ALA A 161 3.97 -2.36 -3.55
CA ALA A 161 5.01 -1.66 -2.80
C ALA A 161 6.39 -2.28 -3.04
N THR A 162 6.49 -3.61 -2.90
CA THR A 162 7.73 -4.38 -3.14
C THR A 162 8.25 -4.17 -4.56
N SER A 163 7.37 -4.21 -5.57
CA SER A 163 7.76 -3.99 -6.97
C SER A 163 8.30 -2.57 -7.24
N SER A 164 7.86 -1.59 -6.45
CA SER A 164 8.33 -0.20 -6.51
C SER A 164 9.71 -0.07 -5.92
N LEU A 165 9.98 -0.76 -4.80
CA LEU A 165 11.30 -0.83 -4.18
C LEU A 165 12.34 -1.45 -5.11
N TYR A 166 11.98 -2.48 -5.90
CA TYR A 166 12.88 -3.04 -6.94
C TYR A 166 13.33 -2.01 -7.97
N ARG A 167 12.56 -0.93 -8.15
CA ARG A 167 12.85 0.17 -9.08
C ARG A 167 13.55 1.35 -8.40
N GLY A 168 13.85 1.23 -7.11
CA GLY A 168 14.49 2.28 -6.32
C GLY A 168 13.55 3.39 -5.85
N ILE A 169 12.23 3.19 -5.95
CA ILE A 169 11.24 4.19 -5.50
C ILE A 169 10.78 3.83 -4.08
N PRO A 170 10.83 4.75 -3.11
CA PRO A 170 10.25 4.54 -1.78
C PRO A 170 8.78 4.12 -1.87
N ALA A 171 8.34 3.17 -1.02
CA ALA A 171 6.98 2.68 -1.07
C ALA A 171 6.41 2.29 0.30
N ILE A 172 5.11 2.53 0.47
CA ILE A 172 4.35 2.17 1.67
C ILE A 172 3.09 1.42 1.26
N ALA A 173 2.84 0.31 1.93
CA ALA A 173 1.60 -0.47 1.84
C ALA A 173 0.70 -0.13 3.03
N PHE A 174 -0.54 0.26 2.76
CA PHE A 174 -1.57 0.54 3.76
C PHE A 174 -2.71 -0.47 3.63
N SER A 175 -3.25 -0.92 4.76
CA SER A 175 -4.34 -1.92 4.81
C SER A 175 -5.33 -1.57 5.91
N GLY A 176 -6.63 -1.56 5.60
CA GLY A 176 -7.71 -1.25 6.53
C GLY A 176 -8.40 -2.50 7.07
N SER A 177 -8.92 -2.46 8.30
CA SER A 177 -9.69 -3.59 8.88
C SER A 177 -11.17 -3.59 8.46
N ASN A 178 -11.50 -3.05 7.29
CA ASN A 178 -12.84 -3.11 6.67
C ASN A 178 -12.87 -4.14 5.53
N SER A 179 -14.05 -4.55 5.06
CA SER A 179 -14.18 -5.65 4.09
C SER A 179 -15.30 -5.47 3.04
N ASN A 180 -15.66 -4.23 2.69
CA ASN A 180 -16.92 -3.95 2.00
C ASN A 180 -16.83 -3.84 0.46
N ASN A 181 -15.71 -4.25 -0.17
CA ASN A 181 -15.30 -3.93 -1.55
C ASN A 181 -16.34 -3.11 -2.32
N SER A 182 -16.33 -1.80 -2.06
CA SER A 182 -17.48 -0.93 -2.35
C SER A 182 -17.21 -0.04 -3.55
N PHE A 183 -18.26 0.25 -4.32
CA PHE A 183 -18.15 1.10 -5.49
C PHE A 183 -18.12 2.57 -5.10
N PHE A 184 -17.06 3.28 -5.49
CA PHE A 184 -16.88 4.68 -5.09
C PHE A 184 -18.03 5.61 -5.48
N LYS A 185 -18.75 5.34 -6.58
CA LYS A 185 -19.88 6.20 -6.98
C LYS A 185 -21.07 6.12 -6.03
N ASP A 186 -21.19 5.00 -5.31
CA ASP A 186 -22.29 4.76 -4.38
C ASP A 186 -21.89 5.09 -2.94
N SER A 187 -20.60 4.94 -2.61
CA SER A 187 -20.12 4.99 -1.22
C SER A 187 -19.18 6.15 -0.89
N LEU A 188 -18.54 6.79 -1.88
CA LEU A 188 -17.65 7.92 -1.60
C LEU A 188 -18.45 9.14 -1.14
N ASN A 189 -18.19 9.60 0.08
CA ASN A 189 -18.87 10.75 0.69
C ASN A 189 -17.92 11.48 1.66
N ASP A 190 -18.42 12.50 2.37
CA ASP A 190 -17.65 13.32 3.33
C ASP A 190 -17.91 12.97 4.81
N ASP A 191 -18.62 11.87 5.10
CA ASP A 191 -18.93 11.46 6.46
C ASP A 191 -17.62 11.11 7.21
N PRO A 192 -17.32 11.78 8.33
CA PRO A 192 -16.08 11.57 9.08
C PRO A 192 -16.01 10.21 9.78
N LEU A 193 -17.12 9.47 9.90
CA LEU A 193 -17.17 8.13 10.49
C LEU A 193 -17.03 7.00 9.46
N GLU A 194 -17.00 7.33 8.16
CA GLU A 194 -16.73 6.32 7.14
C GLU A 194 -15.28 5.83 7.25
N PRO A 195 -15.04 4.50 7.35
CA PRO A 195 -13.69 3.97 7.50
C PRO A 195 -12.74 4.42 6.39
N SER A 196 -13.22 4.48 5.14
CA SER A 196 -12.44 4.95 4.00
C SER A 196 -11.89 6.37 4.20
N ASN A 197 -12.70 7.27 4.78
CA ASN A 197 -12.32 8.66 5.06
C ASN A 197 -11.36 8.78 6.24
N ILE A 198 -11.55 7.96 7.29
CA ILE A 198 -10.61 7.92 8.42
C ILE A 198 -9.24 7.41 7.95
N TYR A 199 -9.20 6.29 7.22
CA TYR A 199 -7.95 5.76 6.68
C TYR A 199 -7.26 6.75 5.75
N ALA A 200 -7.99 7.37 4.82
CA ALA A 200 -7.44 8.36 3.90
C ALA A 200 -6.78 9.54 4.64
N LYS A 201 -7.44 10.11 5.65
CA LYS A 201 -6.88 11.19 6.48
C LYS A 201 -5.63 10.76 7.24
N LYS A 202 -5.64 9.56 7.82
CA LYS A 202 -4.47 9.02 8.52
C LYS A 202 -3.31 8.72 7.56
N ILE A 203 -3.58 8.31 6.33
CA ILE A 203 -2.56 8.15 5.29
C ILE A 203 -1.94 9.50 4.95
N VAL A 204 -2.74 10.55 4.74
CA VAL A 204 -2.23 11.92 4.52
C VAL A 204 -1.36 12.36 5.68
N GLU A 205 -1.83 12.24 6.92
CA GLU A 205 -1.05 12.58 8.13
C GLU A 205 0.30 11.85 8.15
N PHE A 206 0.30 10.53 7.91
CA PHE A 206 1.53 9.74 7.92
C PHE A 206 2.51 10.16 6.81
N VAL A 207 1.98 10.40 5.61
CA VAL A 207 2.77 10.76 4.42
C VAL A 207 3.36 12.17 4.57
N ASP A 208 2.56 13.14 5.03
CA ASP A 208 3.00 14.51 5.30
C ASP A 208 4.06 14.54 6.40
N ASP A 209 3.81 13.89 7.53
CA ASP A 209 4.77 13.81 8.63
C ASP A 209 6.10 13.19 8.16
N LEU A 210 6.04 12.16 7.30
CA LEU A 210 7.24 11.52 6.77
C LEU A 210 8.02 12.45 5.82
N PHE A 211 7.34 13.18 4.93
CA PHE A 211 7.96 14.16 4.05
C PHE A 211 8.54 15.35 4.82
N ASP A 212 7.87 15.83 5.85
CA ASP A 212 8.37 16.91 6.71
C ASP A 212 9.64 16.49 7.46
N LYS A 213 9.77 15.21 7.82
CA LYS A 213 10.96 14.65 8.49
C LYS A 213 12.07 14.23 7.54
N GLN A 214 11.77 13.98 6.26
CA GLN A 214 12.74 13.60 5.22
C GLN A 214 13.86 14.65 5.06
N GLY A 215 13.49 15.94 5.07
CA GLY A 215 14.38 17.03 4.66
C GLY A 215 14.81 16.85 3.20
N ASP A 216 16.11 16.99 2.94
CA ASP A 216 16.70 16.85 1.58
C ASP A 216 17.05 15.39 1.20
N ASN A 217 16.73 14.40 2.04
CA ASN A 217 17.09 13.00 1.81
C ASN A 217 16.03 12.27 0.96
N SER A 218 16.22 10.98 0.67
CA SER A 218 15.12 10.10 0.25
C SER A 218 14.16 9.86 1.44
N VAL A 219 12.87 9.68 1.17
CA VAL A 219 11.83 9.43 2.18
C VAL A 219 12.16 8.20 3.01
N LEU A 220 12.69 7.16 2.35
CA LEU A 220 13.12 5.91 2.95
C LEU A 220 14.48 5.49 2.39
N PRO A 221 15.29 4.73 3.15
CA PRO A 221 16.49 4.09 2.63
C PRO A 221 16.18 3.17 1.43
N LEU A 222 17.14 3.03 0.51
CA LEU A 222 16.99 2.19 -0.67
C LEU A 222 16.59 0.75 -0.29
N GLY A 223 15.61 0.20 -1.02
CA GLY A 223 15.11 -1.15 -0.78
C GLY A 223 14.33 -1.32 0.54
N THR A 224 13.98 -0.24 1.22
CA THR A 224 13.21 -0.27 2.47
C THR A 224 11.79 0.24 2.24
N GLY A 225 10.80 -0.52 2.68
CA GLY A 225 9.39 -0.15 2.64
C GLY A 225 8.73 -0.24 4.00
N ILE A 226 7.49 0.24 4.08
CA ILE A 226 6.67 0.20 5.28
C ILE A 226 5.36 -0.54 4.99
N ASN A 227 4.95 -1.42 5.89
CA ASN A 227 3.65 -2.05 5.93
C ASN A 227 2.84 -1.46 7.10
N VAL A 228 1.63 -0.99 6.82
CA VAL A 228 0.75 -0.34 7.79
C VAL A 228 -0.59 -1.04 7.81
N ASN A 229 -1.05 -1.44 8.99
CA ASN A 229 -2.36 -2.05 9.17
C ASN A 229 -3.19 -1.25 10.18
N PHE A 230 -4.26 -0.63 9.71
CA PHE A 230 -5.21 0.09 10.54
C PHE A 230 -6.14 -0.88 11.28
N PRO A 231 -6.56 -0.55 12.52
CA PRO A 231 -7.60 -1.29 13.22
C PRO A 231 -8.96 -1.01 12.57
N LYS A 232 -10.02 -1.60 13.12
CA LYS A 232 -11.39 -1.15 12.79
C LYS A 232 -11.59 0.28 13.31
N VAL A 233 -12.21 1.13 12.49
CA VAL A 233 -12.42 2.56 12.78
C VAL A 233 -13.84 2.97 12.39
N GLY A 234 -14.33 4.08 12.96
CA GLY A 234 -15.64 4.65 12.62
C GLY A 234 -16.75 3.60 12.74
N TYR A 235 -17.63 3.52 11.75
CA TYR A 235 -18.77 2.58 11.72
C TYR A 235 -18.39 1.09 11.79
N GLU A 236 -17.12 0.73 11.60
CA GLU A 236 -16.64 -0.65 11.77
C GLU A 236 -16.10 -0.92 13.18
N SER A 237 -15.84 0.12 13.98
CA SER A 237 -15.30 0.00 15.34
C SER A 237 -16.39 -0.23 16.39
N ASP A 238 -15.99 -0.72 17.57
CA ASP A 238 -16.92 -0.90 18.69
C ASP A 238 -17.50 0.46 19.12
N ASN A 239 -18.82 0.61 18.98
CA ASN A 239 -19.58 1.83 19.29
C ASN A 239 -19.06 3.11 18.59
N ASP A 240 -18.45 2.98 17.41
CA ASP A 240 -17.93 4.08 16.60
C ASP A 240 -16.84 4.93 17.28
N GLU A 241 -16.18 4.42 18.33
CA GLU A 241 -15.27 5.20 19.16
C GLU A 241 -13.90 5.45 18.52
N CYS A 242 -13.44 4.55 17.63
CA CYS A 242 -12.11 4.68 17.04
C CYS A 242 -12.13 5.58 15.80
N THR A 243 -11.85 6.86 15.98
CA THR A 243 -11.82 7.86 14.90
C THR A 243 -10.43 8.42 14.59
N ASP A 244 -9.47 8.20 15.48
CA ASP A 244 -8.08 8.65 15.33
C ASP A 244 -7.10 7.58 15.87
N PRO A 245 -6.89 6.49 15.10
CA PRO A 245 -6.03 5.40 15.55
C PRO A 245 -4.57 5.85 15.67
N LYS A 246 -3.89 5.37 16.72
CA LYS A 246 -2.52 5.78 17.07
C LYS A 246 -1.47 4.88 16.46
N TRP A 247 -0.39 5.48 15.96
CA TRP A 247 0.74 4.78 15.36
C TRP A 247 1.56 3.99 16.39
N ILE A 248 1.80 2.72 16.13
CA ILE A 248 2.66 1.85 16.95
C ILE A 248 3.71 1.23 16.04
N PHE A 249 4.98 1.49 16.34
CA PHE A 249 6.10 0.87 15.65
C PHE A 249 6.16 -0.62 16.01
N SER A 250 6.20 -1.47 15.00
CA SER A 250 5.99 -2.90 15.12
C SER A 250 6.94 -3.70 14.23
N ARG A 251 6.79 -5.02 14.26
CA ARG A 251 7.46 -5.97 13.37
C ARG A 251 6.45 -6.90 12.71
N LEU A 252 6.79 -7.45 11.54
CA LEU A 252 5.92 -8.39 10.82
C LEU A 252 5.74 -9.71 11.58
N SER A 253 6.84 -10.37 11.96
CA SER A 253 6.83 -11.66 12.66
C SER A 253 6.61 -11.51 14.17
N GLY A 254 6.24 -12.58 14.85
CA GLY A 254 6.09 -12.60 16.31
C GLY A 254 4.77 -13.20 16.77
N GLU A 255 4.31 -12.80 17.95
CA GLU A 255 3.07 -13.30 18.55
C GLU A 255 1.87 -13.07 17.63
N GLY A 256 0.98 -14.05 17.48
CA GLY A 256 -0.18 -13.93 16.57
C GLY A 256 0.16 -13.91 15.07
N ALA A 257 1.44 -13.99 14.68
CA ALA A 257 1.81 -14.06 13.27
C ALA A 257 1.26 -15.35 12.63
N SER A 258 0.61 -15.20 11.47
CA SER A 258 -0.16 -16.25 10.84
C SER A 258 -0.04 -16.25 9.31
N ALA A 259 -0.55 -17.30 8.68
CA ALA A 259 -0.66 -17.44 7.23
C ALA A 259 -1.99 -18.10 6.86
N PRO A 260 -2.45 -17.99 5.60
CA PRO A 260 -3.51 -18.84 5.12
C PRO A 260 -3.06 -20.31 5.08
N ASP A 261 -4.00 -21.19 5.39
CA ASP A 261 -3.90 -22.64 5.26
C ASP A 261 -5.27 -23.20 4.88
N VAL A 262 -5.38 -24.50 4.69
CA VAL A 262 -6.61 -25.18 4.32
C VAL A 262 -7.04 -26.16 5.41
N TYR A 263 -8.35 -26.21 5.64
CA TYR A 263 -8.98 -27.19 6.52
C TYR A 263 -10.11 -27.88 5.77
N TYR A 264 -10.19 -29.21 5.91
CA TYR A 264 -11.30 -29.99 5.38
C TYR A 264 -12.42 -30.03 6.42
N ASP A 265 -13.57 -29.46 6.05
CA ASP A 265 -14.79 -29.44 6.86
C ASP A 265 -15.66 -30.66 6.49
N GLU A 266 -15.68 -31.65 7.39
CA GLU A 266 -16.45 -32.88 7.24
C GLU A 266 -17.97 -32.65 7.20
N GLU A 267 -18.48 -31.62 7.88
CA GLU A 267 -19.92 -31.36 7.93
C GLU A 267 -20.44 -30.80 6.61
N SER A 268 -19.64 -29.95 5.95
CA SER A 268 -19.99 -29.36 4.66
C SER A 268 -19.35 -30.03 3.45
N ASP A 269 -18.60 -31.12 3.64
CA ASP A 269 -17.83 -31.84 2.61
C ASP A 269 -17.06 -30.88 1.70
N SER A 270 -16.30 -29.95 2.32
CA SER A 270 -15.63 -28.89 1.56
C SER A 270 -14.30 -28.46 2.17
N ILE A 271 -13.41 -27.94 1.31
CA ILE A 271 -12.16 -27.31 1.73
C ILE A 271 -12.43 -25.85 2.04
N LYS A 272 -12.08 -25.42 3.26
CA LYS A 272 -12.16 -24.03 3.72
C LYS A 272 -10.76 -23.43 3.80
N SER A 273 -10.66 -22.13 3.49
CA SER A 273 -9.48 -21.34 3.85
C SER A 273 -9.56 -21.02 5.33
N VAL A 274 -8.44 -21.18 6.04
CA VAL A 274 -8.28 -20.83 7.45
C VAL A 274 -7.02 -19.98 7.62
N THR A 275 -6.93 -19.26 8.71
CA THR A 275 -5.70 -18.55 9.10
C THR A 275 -5.13 -19.25 10.32
N VAL A 276 -3.88 -19.70 10.24
CA VAL A 276 -3.25 -20.49 11.31
C VAL A 276 -1.91 -19.89 11.74
N PRO A 277 -1.55 -19.98 13.03
CA PRO A 277 -0.22 -19.64 13.49
C PRO A 277 0.79 -20.65 12.95
N LEU A 278 1.87 -20.18 12.33
CA LEU A 278 2.93 -21.04 11.82
C LEU A 278 4.25 -20.76 12.55
N ARG A 279 4.93 -21.82 13.00
CA ARG A 279 6.17 -21.71 13.78
C ARG A 279 7.24 -20.85 13.09
N GLY A 280 7.36 -20.94 11.77
CA GLY A 280 8.31 -20.12 11.01
C GLY A 280 8.05 -18.62 11.09
N LEU A 281 6.82 -18.20 11.38
CA LEU A 281 6.38 -16.80 11.39
C LEU A 281 6.44 -16.16 12.77
N ILE A 282 6.47 -16.97 13.83
CA ILE A 282 6.45 -16.48 15.21
C ILE A 282 7.87 -16.21 15.73
N ASN A 283 8.87 -16.89 15.18
CA ASN A 283 10.25 -16.75 15.64
C ASN A 283 10.90 -15.45 15.14
N CYS A 284 11.66 -14.81 16.01
CA CYS A 284 12.53 -13.70 15.65
C CYS A 284 13.91 -14.21 15.28
N PHE A 285 14.26 -14.13 13.99
CA PHE A 285 15.63 -14.37 13.54
C PHE A 285 16.33 -13.09 13.10
N ASN A 286 15.58 -12.08 12.65
CA ASN A 286 16.09 -10.79 12.20
C ASN A 286 15.17 -9.65 12.70
N GLY A 287 15.70 -8.43 12.71
CA GLY A 287 15.04 -7.23 13.20
C GLY A 287 15.07 -7.07 14.72
N ASP A 288 14.35 -6.08 15.23
CA ASP A 288 14.24 -5.81 16.65
C ASP A 288 13.20 -6.74 17.31
N CYS A 289 13.67 -7.68 18.12
CA CYS A 289 12.79 -8.63 18.80
C CYS A 289 12.05 -8.06 20.02
N SER A 290 12.34 -6.83 20.44
CA SER A 290 11.61 -6.16 21.52
C SER A 290 10.29 -5.55 21.07
N LEU A 291 10.10 -5.38 19.75
CA LEU A 291 8.88 -4.82 19.19
C LEU A 291 7.72 -5.82 19.18
N PRO A 292 6.47 -5.36 19.43
CA PRO A 292 5.28 -6.17 19.24
C PRO A 292 5.06 -6.47 17.75
N SER A 293 4.44 -7.62 17.45
CA SER A 293 4.05 -7.94 16.09
C SER A 293 2.83 -7.12 15.64
N GLU A 294 2.66 -6.95 14.33
CA GLU A 294 1.44 -6.33 13.77
C GLU A 294 0.17 -7.05 14.23
N SER A 295 0.18 -8.39 14.17
CA SER A 295 -0.97 -9.22 14.55
C SER A 295 -1.30 -9.09 16.04
N PHE A 296 -0.28 -9.00 16.90
CA PHE A 296 -0.50 -8.79 18.33
C PHE A 296 -1.17 -7.45 18.60
N ILE A 297 -0.71 -6.37 17.95
CA ILE A 297 -1.27 -5.02 18.11
C ILE A 297 -2.75 -5.04 17.74
N LEU A 298 -3.11 -5.49 16.53
CA LEU A 298 -4.49 -5.42 16.06
C LEU A 298 -5.42 -6.37 16.83
N ALA A 299 -4.91 -7.47 17.39
CA ALA A 299 -5.72 -8.42 18.16
C ALA A 299 -5.93 -8.02 19.62
N ASN A 300 -5.00 -7.27 20.23
CA ASN A 300 -4.98 -7.05 21.69
C ASN A 300 -5.08 -5.59 22.11
N THR A 301 -5.15 -4.66 21.16
CA THR A 301 -5.23 -3.23 21.46
C THR A 301 -6.40 -2.60 20.73
N THR A 302 -6.93 -1.52 21.30
CA THR A 302 -8.01 -0.75 20.70
C THR A 302 -7.45 0.51 20.05
N CYS A 303 -7.93 0.80 18.84
CA CYS A 303 -7.60 2.03 18.13
C CYS A 303 -6.09 2.29 17.96
N GLN A 304 -5.32 1.24 17.65
CA GLN A 304 -3.90 1.32 17.32
C GLN A 304 -3.62 0.77 15.92
N THR A 305 -2.78 1.47 15.19
CA THR A 305 -2.31 1.14 13.84
C THR A 305 -0.89 0.63 13.91
N SER A 306 -0.63 -0.56 13.38
CA SER A 306 0.72 -1.11 13.34
C SER A 306 1.51 -0.52 12.16
N VAL A 307 2.80 -0.25 12.39
CA VAL A 307 3.74 0.32 11.41
C VAL A 307 5.01 -0.53 11.45
N SER A 308 5.16 -1.42 10.46
CA SER A 308 6.30 -2.33 10.33
C SER A 308 7.19 -1.94 9.16
N VAL A 309 8.50 -1.99 9.37
CA VAL A 309 9.50 -1.78 8.31
C VAL A 309 9.94 -3.11 7.74
N PHE A 310 10.07 -3.19 6.42
CA PHE A 310 10.63 -4.35 5.72
C PHE A 310 11.68 -3.92 4.70
N ASN A 311 12.52 -4.87 4.29
CA ASN A 311 13.54 -4.67 3.27
C ASN A 311 13.47 -5.78 2.21
N ILE A 312 13.87 -5.47 0.98
CA ILE A 312 13.90 -6.40 -0.17
C ILE A 312 15.25 -7.11 -0.37
N ASP A 313 16.20 -6.93 0.53
CA ASP A 313 17.40 -7.76 0.67
C ASP A 313 17.03 -9.05 1.40
N TYR A 314 16.90 -10.12 0.63
CA TYR A 314 16.43 -11.41 1.13
C TYR A 314 17.55 -12.28 1.72
N ASP A 315 18.80 -11.83 1.68
CA ASP A 315 19.91 -12.59 2.24
C ASP A 315 19.69 -12.84 3.73
N ALA A 316 19.95 -14.07 4.16
CA ALA A 316 19.90 -14.41 5.56
C ALA A 316 20.97 -13.60 6.32
N ASN A 317 20.68 -13.21 7.55
CA ASN A 317 21.67 -12.53 8.37
C ASN A 317 22.94 -13.39 8.55
N THR A 318 24.03 -12.75 8.97
CA THR A 318 25.34 -13.40 9.09
C THR A 318 25.33 -14.60 10.06
N GLU A 319 24.54 -14.55 11.13
CA GLU A 319 24.44 -15.64 12.11
C GLU A 319 23.83 -16.91 11.50
N LEU A 320 22.68 -16.77 10.84
CA LEU A 320 22.01 -17.88 10.15
C LEU A 320 22.86 -18.40 8.99
N THR A 321 23.47 -17.50 8.22
CA THR A 321 24.38 -17.85 7.13
C THR A 321 25.55 -18.70 7.62
N ASN A 322 26.20 -18.30 8.73
CA ASN A 322 27.30 -19.08 9.31
C ASN A 322 26.83 -20.43 9.85
N SER A 323 25.65 -20.48 10.48
CA SER A 323 25.07 -21.73 10.99
C SER A 323 24.83 -22.75 9.87
N VAL A 324 24.30 -22.29 8.73
CA VAL A 324 24.10 -23.15 7.55
C VAL A 324 25.43 -23.51 6.89
N LYS A 325 26.38 -22.57 6.81
CA LYS A 325 27.70 -22.81 6.22
C LYS A 325 28.42 -23.99 6.87
N THR A 326 28.41 -24.09 8.21
CA THR A 326 29.00 -25.22 8.95
C THR A 326 28.36 -26.56 8.56
N LEU A 327 27.05 -26.59 8.34
CA LEU A 327 26.34 -27.81 7.90
C LEU A 327 26.72 -28.20 6.46
N LEU A 328 27.04 -27.21 5.62
CA LEU A 328 27.40 -27.41 4.22
C LEU A 328 28.90 -27.71 4.01
N GLU A 329 29.75 -27.58 5.04
CA GLU A 329 31.20 -27.82 4.94
C GLU A 329 31.55 -29.16 4.26
N PRO A 330 30.90 -30.30 4.56
CA PRO A 330 31.24 -31.57 3.90
C PRO A 330 30.87 -31.63 2.40
N ILE A 331 30.01 -30.72 1.93
CA ILE A 331 29.51 -30.67 0.55
C ILE A 331 30.31 -29.66 -0.29
N LEU A 332 30.68 -28.53 0.33
CA LEU A 332 31.33 -27.41 -0.34
C LEU A 332 32.87 -27.49 -0.33
N ASN A 333 33.43 -28.52 0.32
CA ASN A 333 34.87 -28.81 0.36
C ASN A 333 35.29 -29.86 -0.68
#